data_AF-A0A7C5MXA6-F1
#
_entry.id   AF-A0A7C5MXA6-F1
#
_cell.length_a   1.000
_cell.length_b   1.000
_cell.length_c   1.000
_cell.angle_alpha   90.00
_cell.angle_beta   90.00
_cell.angle_gamma   90.00
#
_symmetry.space_group_name_H-M   'P 1'
#
loop_
_entity.id
_entity.type
_entity.pdbx_description
1 polymer ?
#
loop_
_entity_poly.entity_id
_entity_poly.type
_entity_poly.pdbx_seq_one_letter_code
_entity_poly.pdbx_strand_id
1 'polypeptide(L)'
;MPAITPSYLYTFFAIIAVSSILLISFTDYANAIRFSSEMRKLKKLVDYVAAKATELLMLAKTANASAETYIQAPTAIGDKPYWLRLENNSAGAWLEGGLGSIPLESGALYIYLPGKALASGYYISGYGAIRLRCSAEADVPRIQISGLSQNGG
;
A
#
# COMPACT_ATOMS: atom_id res chain seq x y z
N MET A 1 -29.83 -60.04 10.14
CA MET A 1 -29.29 -58.75 10.63
C MET A 1 -28.82 -57.97 9.42
N PRO A 2 -29.48 -56.87 9.01
CA PRO A 2 -29.02 -56.11 7.84
C PRO A 2 -27.73 -55.36 8.21
N ALA A 3 -26.78 -55.34 7.28
CA ALA A 3 -25.46 -54.76 7.44
C ALA A 3 -25.55 -53.22 7.51
N ILE A 4 -25.33 -52.66 8.70
CA ILE A 4 -25.30 -51.20 8.96
C ILE A 4 -23.96 -50.58 8.50
N THR A 5 -23.02 -51.41 8.05
CA THR A 5 -21.65 -51.07 7.67
C THR A 5 -21.50 -50.06 6.51
N PRO A 6 -22.37 -50.02 5.46
CA PRO A 6 -22.26 -49.02 4.39
C PRO A 6 -22.55 -47.59 4.85
N SER A 7 -23.40 -47.41 5.86
CA SER A 7 -23.87 -46.09 6.31
C SER A 7 -22.79 -45.32 7.07
N TYR A 8 -21.99 -46.00 7.90
CA TYR A 8 -20.95 -45.35 8.71
C TYR A 8 -19.81 -44.80 7.85
N LEU A 9 -19.44 -45.51 6.78
CA LEU A 9 -18.43 -45.04 5.83
C LEU A 9 -18.90 -43.76 5.13
N TYR A 10 -20.16 -43.72 4.70
CA TYR A 10 -20.75 -42.52 4.08
C TYR A 10 -20.75 -41.32 5.05
N THR A 11 -21.20 -41.53 6.29
CA THR A 11 -21.20 -40.48 7.31
C THR A 11 -19.78 -40.00 7.62
N PHE A 12 -18.80 -40.91 7.66
CA PHE A 12 -17.39 -40.55 7.88
C PHE A 12 -16.83 -39.67 6.76
N PHE A 13 -17.04 -40.06 5.50
CA PHE A 13 -16.63 -39.24 4.36
C PHE A 13 -17.38 -37.90 4.31
N ALA A 14 -18.67 -37.88 4.64
CA ALA A 14 -19.45 -36.65 4.73
C ALA A 14 -18.89 -35.69 5.80
N ILE A 15 -18.54 -36.19 6.99
CA ILE A 15 -17.94 -35.38 8.06
C ILE A 15 -16.58 -34.82 7.63
N ILE A 16 -15.74 -35.62 6.97
CA ILE A 16 -14.43 -35.13 6.46
C ILE A 16 -14.65 -34.02 5.43
N ALA A 17 -15.57 -34.22 4.48
CA ALA A 17 -15.86 -33.23 3.44
C ALA A 17 -16.36 -31.91 4.07
N VAL A 18 -17.34 -31.97 4.96
CA VAL A 18 -17.88 -30.79 5.65
C VAL A 18 -16.81 -30.09 6.48
N SER A 19 -16.01 -30.85 7.24
CA SER A 19 -14.92 -30.28 8.06
C SER A 19 -13.87 -29.58 7.20
N SER A 20 -13.53 -30.16 6.05
CA SER A 20 -12.55 -29.60 5.12
C SER A 20 -13.06 -28.29 4.50
N ILE A 21 -14.31 -28.29 4.03
CA ILE A 21 -14.96 -27.07 3.52
C ILE A 21 -15.00 -25.99 4.59
N LEU A 22 -15.30 -26.36 5.83
CA LEU A 22 -15.39 -25.42 6.95
C LEU A 22 -14.02 -24.80 7.27
N LEU A 23 -12.95 -25.61 7.32
CA LEU A 23 -11.59 -25.13 7.54
C LEU A 23 -11.12 -24.18 6.44
N ILE A 24 -11.38 -24.53 5.17
CA ILE A 24 -11.05 -23.67 4.03
C ILE A 24 -11.83 -22.35 4.13
N SER A 25 -13.13 -22.42 4.38
CA SER A 25 -14.00 -21.25 4.49
C SER A 25 -13.56 -20.29 5.61
N PHE A 26 -13.21 -20.82 6.78
CA PHE A 26 -12.70 -20.01 7.88
C PHE A 26 -11.33 -19.40 7.57
N THR A 27 -10.46 -20.15 6.90
CA THR A 27 -9.14 -19.65 6.49
C THR A 27 -9.28 -18.50 5.50
N ASP A 28 -10.14 -18.65 4.50
CA ASP A 28 -10.44 -17.60 3.52
C ASP A 28 -11.07 -16.37 4.18
N TYR A 29 -12.01 -16.57 5.10
CA TYR A 29 -12.62 -15.47 5.85
C TYR A 29 -11.62 -14.71 6.72
N ALA A 30 -10.75 -15.43 7.44
CA ALA A 30 -9.69 -14.83 8.24
C ALA A 30 -8.72 -14.02 7.36
N ASN A 31 -8.35 -14.57 6.20
CA ASN A 31 -7.51 -13.88 5.22
C ASN A 31 -8.18 -12.62 4.68
N ALA A 32 -9.49 -12.65 4.39
CA ALA A 32 -10.24 -11.49 3.92
C ALA A 32 -10.30 -10.37 4.97
N ILE A 33 -10.57 -10.70 6.24
CA ILE A 33 -10.54 -9.72 7.35
C ILE A 33 -9.15 -9.09 7.47
N ARG A 34 -8.12 -9.94 7.45
CA ARG A 34 -6.73 -9.51 7.55
C ARG A 34 -6.37 -8.56 6.41
N PHE A 35 -6.68 -8.93 5.18
CA PHE A 35 -6.45 -8.10 3.99
C PHE A 35 -7.17 -6.75 4.07
N SER A 36 -8.43 -6.72 4.54
CA SER A 36 -9.17 -5.48 4.73
C SER A 36 -8.50 -4.55 5.75
N SER A 37 -7.99 -5.10 6.85
CA SER A 37 -7.25 -4.36 7.87
C SER A 37 -5.91 -3.82 7.33
N GLU A 38 -5.15 -4.65 6.61
CA GLU A 38 -3.89 -4.27 5.97
C GLU A 38 -4.11 -3.14 4.94
N MET A 39 -5.14 -3.26 4.10
CA MET A 39 -5.51 -2.23 3.12
C MET A 39 -5.90 -0.91 3.79
N ARG A 40 -6.60 -0.96 4.93
CA ARG A 40 -6.93 0.25 5.71
C ARG A 40 -5.69 0.92 6.29
N LYS A 41 -4.72 0.14 6.75
CA LYS A 41 -3.42 0.67 7.22
C LYS A 41 -2.64 1.31 6.07
N LEU A 42 -2.60 0.66 4.91
CA LEU A 42 -1.98 1.21 3.71
C LEU A 42 -2.67 2.53 3.31
N LYS A 43 -4.00 2.56 3.29
CA LYS A 43 -4.73 3.79 2.98
C LYS A 43 -4.37 4.95 3.91
N LYS A 44 -4.31 4.71 5.21
CA LYS A 44 -3.90 5.76 6.17
C LYS A 44 -2.49 6.27 5.89
N LEU A 45 -1.57 5.39 5.50
CA LEU A 45 -0.21 5.79 5.13
C LEU A 45 -0.20 6.61 3.85
N VAL A 46 -0.90 6.17 2.80
CA VAL A 46 -1.01 6.89 1.53
C VAL A 46 -1.68 8.26 1.74
N ASP A 47 -2.77 8.32 2.51
CA ASP A 47 -3.45 9.57 2.89
C ASP A 47 -2.48 10.52 3.60
N TYR A 48 -1.68 10.01 4.55
CA TYR A 48 -0.70 10.82 5.29
C TYR A 48 0.43 11.34 4.40
N VAL A 49 0.99 10.49 3.54
CA VAL A 49 2.04 10.85 2.58
C VAL A 49 1.50 11.86 1.56
N ALA A 50 0.27 11.69 1.07
CA ALA A 50 -0.39 12.64 0.18
C ALA A 50 -0.65 14.00 0.84
N ALA A 51 -1.04 14.01 2.12
CA ALA A 51 -1.18 15.24 2.90
C ALA A 51 0.15 15.99 3.02
N LYS A 52 1.25 15.28 3.34
CA LYS A 52 2.59 15.88 3.42
C LYS A 52 3.12 16.35 2.06
N ALA A 53 2.87 15.59 1.00
CA ALA A 53 3.14 16.01 -0.37
C ALA A 53 2.40 17.31 -0.71
N THR A 54 1.13 17.40 -0.34
CA THR A 54 0.29 18.60 -0.55
C THR A 54 0.82 19.81 0.23
N GLU A 55 1.19 19.63 1.50
CA GLU A 55 1.81 20.69 2.31
C GLU A 55 3.09 21.22 1.63
N LEU A 56 3.97 20.33 1.17
CA LEU A 56 5.21 20.70 0.48
C LEU A 56 4.95 21.41 -0.85
N LEU A 57 3.98 20.93 -1.65
CA LEU A 57 3.60 21.56 -2.91
C LEU A 57 3.03 22.97 -2.69
N MET A 58 2.19 23.15 -1.68
CA MET A 58 1.69 24.47 -1.31
C MET A 58 2.83 25.39 -0.87
N LEU A 59 3.73 24.91 -0.02
CA LEU A 59 4.89 25.69 0.44
C LEU A 59 5.78 26.11 -0.74
N ALA A 60 6.07 25.19 -1.65
CA ALA A 60 6.86 25.48 -2.85
C ALA A 60 6.18 26.52 -3.73
N LYS A 61 4.85 26.46 -3.87
CA LYS A 61 4.08 27.42 -4.66
C LYS A 61 3.99 28.80 -4.00
N THR A 62 3.81 28.88 -2.69
CA THR A 62 3.59 30.15 -1.98
C THR A 62 4.89 30.87 -1.62
N ALA A 63 5.90 30.11 -1.20
CA ALA A 63 7.16 30.65 -0.71
C ALA A 63 8.28 30.57 -1.75
N ASN A 64 8.03 29.97 -2.91
CA ASN A 64 9.04 29.71 -3.95
C ASN A 64 10.31 29.03 -3.38
N ALA A 65 10.10 28.14 -2.41
CA ALA A 65 11.16 27.51 -1.65
C ALA A 65 11.15 25.99 -1.88
N SER A 66 12.34 25.41 -1.95
CA SER A 66 12.49 23.95 -1.96
C SER A 66 12.47 23.44 -0.52
N ALA A 67 11.74 22.37 -0.28
CA ALA A 67 11.59 21.78 1.04
C ALA A 67 11.60 20.26 0.97
N GLU A 68 12.02 19.62 2.05
CA GLU A 68 11.97 18.17 2.20
C GLU A 68 11.40 17.78 3.56
N THR A 69 10.81 16.59 3.61
CA THR A 69 10.31 16.02 4.85
C THR A 69 10.55 14.52 4.89
N TYR A 70 10.65 14.00 6.10
CA TYR A 70 10.89 12.59 6.38
C TYR A 70 9.71 12.02 7.13
N ILE A 71 9.09 11.00 6.53
CA ILE A 71 7.94 10.31 7.10
C ILE A 71 8.41 8.98 7.66
N GLN A 72 8.27 8.83 8.97
CA GLN A 72 8.45 7.55 9.63
C GLN A 72 7.31 6.63 9.22
N ALA A 73 7.66 5.56 8.51
CA ALA A 73 6.72 4.60 7.97
C ALA A 73 7.05 3.21 8.52
N PRO A 74 6.05 2.34 8.71
CA PRO A 74 6.32 0.99 9.19
C PRO A 74 7.17 0.22 8.16
N THR A 75 7.99 -0.71 8.62
CA THR A 75 8.84 -1.54 7.74
C THR A 75 8.03 -2.53 6.91
N ALA A 76 6.82 -2.88 7.36
CA ALA A 76 5.86 -3.75 6.67
C ALA A 76 4.42 -3.43 7.13
N ILE A 77 3.41 -3.88 6.36
CA ILE A 77 2.01 -3.83 6.77
C ILE A 77 1.50 -5.28 6.88
N GLY A 78 1.24 -5.70 8.12
CA GLY A 78 1.03 -7.13 8.39
C GLY A 78 2.35 -7.87 8.20
N ASP A 79 2.34 -8.93 7.37
CA ASP A 79 3.54 -9.71 7.03
C ASP A 79 4.03 -9.42 5.61
N LYS A 80 3.49 -8.37 4.98
CA LYS A 80 3.77 -8.04 3.58
C LYS A 80 4.56 -6.73 3.48
N PRO A 81 5.57 -6.67 2.59
CA PRO A 81 6.10 -5.38 2.18
C PRO A 81 4.99 -4.56 1.50
N TYR A 82 5.23 -3.27 1.35
CA TYR A 82 4.39 -2.38 0.58
C TYR A 82 5.26 -1.43 -0.22
N TRP A 83 4.65 -0.75 -1.19
CA TRP A 83 5.33 0.21 -2.03
C TRP A 83 4.50 1.48 -2.19
N LEU A 84 5.17 2.58 -2.50
CA LEU A 84 4.58 3.88 -2.83
C LEU A 84 5.27 4.43 -4.08
N ARG A 85 4.50 5.01 -5.00
CA ARG A 85 5.02 5.62 -6.23
C ARG A 85 4.35 6.96 -6.46
N LEU A 86 5.15 7.94 -6.86
CA LEU A 86 4.64 9.21 -7.37
C LEU A 86 4.73 9.18 -8.89
N GLU A 87 3.62 9.45 -9.55
CA GLU A 87 3.51 9.50 -11.00
C GLU A 87 2.74 10.75 -11.39
N ASN A 88 2.94 11.19 -12.64
CA ASN A 88 2.17 12.28 -13.20
C ASN A 88 1.86 12.03 -14.68
N ASN A 89 0.77 12.61 -15.15
CA ASN A 89 0.40 12.65 -16.55
C ASN A 89 -0.10 14.06 -16.91
N SER A 90 -0.73 14.19 -18.08
CA SER A 90 -1.32 15.46 -18.53
C SER A 90 -2.48 15.95 -17.66
N ALA A 91 -3.16 15.06 -16.93
CA ALA A 91 -4.30 15.38 -16.06
C ALA A 91 -3.86 15.83 -14.65
N GLY A 92 -2.72 15.36 -14.15
CA GLY A 92 -2.18 15.77 -12.86
C GLY A 92 -1.16 14.79 -12.30
N ALA A 93 -0.74 15.04 -11.07
CA ALA A 93 0.11 14.16 -10.28
C ALA A 93 -0.73 13.33 -9.30
N TRP A 94 -0.33 12.09 -9.04
CA TRP A 94 -0.93 11.26 -8.00
C TRP A 94 0.12 10.48 -7.24
N LEU A 95 -0.25 10.13 -6.01
CA LEU A 95 0.44 9.13 -5.21
C LEU A 95 -0.35 7.83 -5.32
N GLU A 96 0.38 6.76 -5.60
CA GLU A 96 -0.16 5.41 -5.58
C GLU A 96 0.60 4.53 -4.60
N GLY A 97 -0.07 3.50 -4.09
CA GLY A 97 0.53 2.55 -3.17
C GLY A 97 -0.16 1.21 -3.14
N GLY A 98 0.61 0.15 -2.94
CA GLY A 98 0.11 -1.22 -2.94
C GLY A 98 0.84 -2.09 -1.92
N LEU A 99 0.20 -3.21 -1.56
CA LEU A 99 0.85 -4.27 -0.79
C LEU A 99 1.64 -5.18 -1.75
N GLY A 100 2.78 -5.70 -1.27
CA GLY A 100 3.73 -6.49 -2.05
C GLY A 100 5.03 -5.74 -2.34
N SER A 101 5.93 -6.41 -3.06
CA SER A 101 7.24 -5.88 -3.46
C SER A 101 7.25 -5.30 -4.86
N ILE A 102 6.20 -5.53 -5.64
CA ILE A 102 6.10 -5.16 -7.05
C ILE A 102 4.85 -4.30 -7.25
N PRO A 103 4.95 -3.19 -7.99
CA PRO A 103 3.79 -2.43 -8.43
C PRO A 103 2.90 -3.30 -9.33
N LEU A 104 1.72 -3.67 -8.81
CA LEU A 104 0.65 -4.25 -9.62
C LEU A 104 -0.42 -3.17 -9.83
N GLU A 105 -0.87 -3.00 -11.08
CA GLU A 105 -1.93 -2.05 -11.41
C GLU A 105 -3.27 -2.43 -10.78
N SER A 106 -3.51 -3.72 -10.49
CA SER A 106 -4.74 -4.16 -9.83
C SER A 106 -4.59 -4.12 -8.30
N GLY A 107 -5.43 -3.30 -7.67
CA GLY A 107 -5.52 -3.22 -6.20
C GLY A 107 -4.62 -2.17 -5.52
N ALA A 108 -3.95 -1.31 -6.29
CA ALA A 108 -3.27 -0.14 -5.74
C ALA A 108 -4.29 0.95 -5.32
N LEU A 109 -3.96 1.68 -4.27
CA LEU A 109 -4.67 2.89 -3.85
C LEU A 109 -4.11 4.08 -4.62
N TYR A 110 -4.99 4.98 -5.06
CA TYR A 110 -4.64 6.16 -5.85
C TYR A 110 -5.19 7.42 -5.19
N ILE A 111 -4.35 8.43 -5.01
CA ILE A 111 -4.74 9.75 -4.49
C ILE A 111 -4.13 10.84 -5.37
N TYR A 112 -4.98 11.61 -6.04
CA TYR A 112 -4.54 12.78 -6.80
C TYR A 112 -4.04 13.89 -5.87
N LEU A 113 -2.90 14.46 -6.23
CA LEU A 113 -2.35 15.63 -5.57
C LEU A 113 -2.98 16.90 -6.14
N PRO A 114 -3.15 17.97 -5.33
CA PRO A 114 -3.77 19.19 -5.81
C PRO A 114 -2.83 19.98 -6.73
N GLY A 115 -3.41 20.48 -7.83
CA GLY A 115 -2.71 21.32 -8.80
C GLY A 115 -1.82 20.55 -9.77
N LYS A 116 -1.14 21.29 -10.64
CA LYS A 116 -0.14 20.73 -11.55
C LYS A 116 1.18 20.59 -10.80
N ALA A 117 1.74 19.39 -10.81
CA ALA A 117 3.07 19.10 -10.27
C ALA A 117 3.73 18.03 -11.15
N LEU A 118 5.06 18.08 -11.25
CA LEU A 118 5.84 16.97 -11.79
C LEU A 118 6.13 16.02 -10.64
N ALA A 119 5.74 14.75 -10.75
CA ALA A 119 5.82 13.80 -9.65
C ALA A 119 6.56 12.56 -10.10
N SER A 120 7.59 12.17 -9.35
CA SER A 120 8.39 11.00 -9.72
C SER A 120 8.98 10.28 -8.51
N GLY A 121 9.38 9.04 -8.73
CA GLY A 121 10.11 8.26 -7.74
C GLY A 121 9.26 7.18 -7.09
N TYR A 122 9.95 6.33 -6.34
CA TYR A 122 9.42 5.09 -5.83
C TYR A 122 10.04 4.78 -4.48
N TYR A 123 9.24 4.17 -3.60
CA TYR A 123 9.63 3.73 -2.28
C TYR A 123 9.12 2.32 -2.04
N ILE A 124 9.98 1.46 -1.49
CA ILE A 124 9.62 0.14 -0.96
C ILE A 124 9.81 0.16 0.55
N SER A 125 8.87 -0.44 1.27
CA SER A 125 8.95 -0.64 2.71
C SER A 125 10.21 -1.41 3.12
N GLY A 126 10.84 -1.01 4.21
CA GLY A 126 12.08 -1.63 4.70
C GLY A 126 13.34 -0.84 4.34
N TYR A 127 13.26 0.11 3.39
CA TYR A 127 14.35 1.03 3.05
C TYR A 127 14.32 2.32 3.89
N GLY A 128 14.08 2.18 5.19
CA GLY A 128 14.06 3.30 6.14
C GLY A 128 12.86 4.25 5.98
N ALA A 129 13.04 5.49 6.42
CA ALA A 129 12.00 6.52 6.34
C ALA A 129 11.72 6.92 4.89
N ILE A 130 10.48 7.33 4.61
CA ILE A 130 10.10 7.89 3.32
C ILE A 130 10.60 9.32 3.28
N ARG A 131 11.44 9.65 2.29
CA ARG A 131 11.84 11.03 2.00
C ARG A 131 10.97 11.59 0.88
N LEU A 132 10.25 12.66 1.20
CA LEU A 132 9.60 13.50 0.19
C LEU A 132 10.40 14.78 0.01
N ARG A 133 10.69 15.12 -1.24
CA ARG A 133 11.37 16.36 -1.60
C ARG A 133 10.53 17.10 -2.62
N CYS A 134 10.27 18.38 -2.36
CA CYS A 134 9.63 19.27 -3.31
C CYS A 134 10.59 20.40 -3.68
N SER A 135 10.82 20.57 -4.98
CA SER A 135 11.62 21.65 -5.54
C SER A 135 10.68 22.70 -6.14
N ALA A 136 10.90 23.95 -5.77
CA ALA A 136 10.25 25.09 -6.43
C ALA A 136 10.95 25.31 -7.79
N GLU A 137 10.33 24.83 -8.86
CA GLU A 137 10.74 25.15 -10.24
C GLU A 137 9.91 26.35 -10.74
N ALA A 138 10.41 27.06 -11.76
CA ALA A 138 9.87 28.36 -12.19
C ALA A 138 8.42 28.34 -12.70
N ASP A 139 7.85 27.19 -13.02
CA ASP A 139 6.49 27.05 -13.56
C ASP A 139 5.67 25.98 -12.82
N VAL A 140 6.17 24.74 -12.81
CA VAL A 140 5.47 23.60 -12.17
C VAL A 140 6.38 22.99 -11.10
N PRO A 141 5.96 22.95 -9.82
CA PRO A 141 6.77 22.37 -8.76
C PRO A 141 7.00 20.87 -9.01
N ARG A 142 8.21 20.41 -8.65
CA ARG A 142 8.57 19.00 -8.77
C ARG A 142 8.59 18.34 -7.40
N ILE A 143 7.83 17.27 -7.24
CA ILE A 143 7.81 16.43 -6.05
C ILE A 143 8.43 15.06 -6.34
N GLN A 144 9.25 14.59 -5.40
CA GLN A 144 9.95 13.32 -5.49
C GLN A 144 9.79 12.50 -4.22
N ILE A 145 9.61 11.19 -4.38
CA ILE A 145 9.59 10.21 -3.28
C ILE A 145 10.79 9.27 -3.40
N SER A 146 11.45 9.00 -2.28
CA SER A 146 12.59 8.09 -2.19
C SER A 146 12.70 7.43 -0.81
N GLY A 147 13.40 6.31 -0.72
CA GLY A 147 13.77 5.70 0.56
C GLY A 147 15.10 6.20 1.07
N LEU A 148 15.20 6.40 2.38
CA LEU A 148 16.45 6.67 3.06
C LEU A 148 17.20 5.34 3.25
N SER A 149 17.98 4.95 2.26
CA SER A 149 18.91 3.83 2.41
C SER A 149 19.89 4.15 3.55
N GLN A 150 19.95 3.30 4.58
CA GLN A 150 20.93 3.38 5.65
C GLN A 150 22.35 2.94 5.22
N ASN A 151 22.67 2.88 3.92
CA ASN A 151 24.06 2.69 3.49
C ASN A 151 24.77 4.04 3.36
N GLY A 152 25.25 4.51 4.51
CA GLY A 152 26.29 5.51 4.64
C GLY A 152 27.27 5.06 5.73
N GLY A 153 28.27 4.27 5.34
CA GLY A 153 29.33 3.72 6.18
C GLY A 153 30.15 2.68 5.42
#